data_AF-A0A3N6HYJ7-F1
#
_entry.id   AF-A0A3N6HYJ7-F1
#
_cell.length_a   1.000
_cell.length_b   1.000
_cell.length_c   1.000
_cell.angle_alpha   90.00
_cell.angle_beta   90.00
_cell.angle_gamma   90.00
#
_symmetry.space_group_name_H-M   'P 1'
#
loop_
_entity.id
_entity.type
_entity.pdbx_description
1 polymer ?
#
loop_
_entity_poly.entity_id
_entity_poly.type
_entity_poly.pdbx_seq_one_letter_code
_entity_poly.pdbx_strand_id
1 'polypeptide(L)' 'MSDTTSYTPLHDPERDTLRYVSPLDQALRHAREVLAEKATANIHNHDEMLRAAVGLDMRLRQLVAALDKEAGR' A
#
# COMPACT_ATOMS: atom_id res chain seq x y z
N MET A 1 -31.46 3.38 14.55
CA MET A 1 -30.15 3.42 15.24
C MET A 1 -29.14 3.85 14.20
N SER A 2 -28.69 5.10 14.26
CA SER A 2 -27.64 5.58 13.35
C SER A 2 -26.34 4.93 13.80
N ASP A 3 -26.03 3.78 13.19
CA ASP A 3 -24.72 3.15 13.32
C ASP A 3 -23.72 4.08 12.66
N THR A 4 -23.24 5.05 13.44
CA THR A 4 -22.12 5.89 13.04
C THR A 4 -20.90 5.04 13.33
N THR A 5 -20.72 3.98 12.53
CA THR A 5 -19.47 3.22 12.53
C THR A 5 -18.41 4.28 12.27
N SER A 6 -17.57 4.57 13.27
CA SER A 6 -16.53 5.58 13.15
C SER A 6 -15.67 5.15 11.97
N TYR A 7 -15.83 5.83 10.83
CA TYR A 7 -15.05 5.51 9.64
C TYR A 7 -13.62 5.93 9.92
N THR A 8 -12.77 4.94 10.20
CA THR A 8 -11.33 5.13 10.23
C THR A 8 -10.82 4.85 8.82
N PRO A 9 -10.33 5.86 8.09
CA PRO A 9 -9.74 5.65 6.78
C PRO A 9 -8.60 4.64 6.87
N LEU A 10 -8.41 3.83 5.82
CA LEU A 10 -7.28 2.89 5.76
C LEU A 10 -5.92 3.61 5.74
N HIS A 11 -5.89 4.86 5.26
CA HIS A 11 -4.71 5.70 5.24
C HIS A 11 -5.09 7.14 5.54
N ASP A 12 -4.37 7.75 6.48
CA ASP A 12 -4.45 9.15 6.86
C ASP A 12 -3.16 9.87 6.45
N PRO A 13 -3.17 10.73 5.41
CA PRO A 13 -1.96 11.38 4.92
C PRO A 13 -1.30 12.32 5.95
N GLU A 14 -2.02 12.81 6.95
CA GLU A 14 -1.43 13.66 7.99
C GLU A 14 -0.64 12.83 9.02
N ARG A 15 -1.03 11.56 9.20
CA ARG A 15 -0.44 10.66 10.21
C ARG A 15 0.52 9.64 9.61
N ASP A 16 0.25 9.19 8.40
CA ASP A 16 0.91 8.06 7.74
C ASP A 16 2.01 8.50 6.77
N THR A 17 2.61 9.66 7.03
CA THR A 17 3.76 10.13 6.24
C THR A 17 4.91 9.12 6.33
N LEU A 18 5.44 8.75 5.16
CA LEU A 18 6.56 7.82 5.08
C LEU A 18 7.80 8.47 5.69
N ARG A 19 8.24 7.98 6.85
CA ARG A 19 9.50 8.42 7.50
C ARG A 19 10.73 8.20 6.62
N TYR A 20 10.64 7.26 5.70
CA TYR A 20 11.69 6.93 4.76
C TYR A 20 11.09 6.62 3.39
N VAL A 21 11.59 7.29 2.36
CA VAL A 21 11.27 7.02 0.95
C VAL A 21 12.45 6.29 0.33
N SER A 22 12.23 5.01 0.02
CA SER A 22 13.17 4.15 -0.70
C SER A 22 13.56 4.74 -2.07
N PRO A 23 14.78 4.49 -2.56
CA PRO A 23 15.13 4.76 -3.95
C PRO A 23 14.15 4.07 -4.92
N LEU A 24 13.91 4.68 -6.09
CA LEU A 24 12.90 4.19 -7.04
C LEU A 24 13.12 2.73 -7.45
N ASP A 25 14.35 2.33 -7.74
CA ASP A 25 14.68 0.95 -8.11
C ASP A 25 14.33 -0.06 -7.02
N GLN A 26 14.54 0.30 -5.75
CA GLN A 26 14.18 -0.54 -4.62
C GLN A 26 12.65 -0.62 -4.46
N ALA A 27 11.94 0.50 -4.61
CA ALA A 27 10.49 0.53 -4.58
C ALA A 27 9.88 -0.34 -5.70
N LEU A 28 10.41 -0.23 -6.92
CA LEU A 28 10.00 -1.04 -8.07
C LEU A 28 10.26 -2.54 -7.84
N ARG A 29 11.41 -2.90 -7.29
CA ARG A 29 11.72 -4.30 -6.94
C ARG A 29 10.70 -4.86 -5.94
N HIS A 30 10.46 -4.15 -4.84
CA HIS A 30 9.49 -4.60 -3.83
C HIS A 30 8.06 -4.67 -4.37
N ALA A 31 7.66 -3.73 -5.22
CA ALA A 31 6.34 -3.75 -5.85
C ALA A 31 6.17 -5.00 -6.73
N ARG A 32 7.19 -5.36 -7.53
CA ARG A 32 7.18 -6.58 -8.35
C ARG A 32 7.12 -7.86 -7.51
N GLU A 33 7.89 -7.92 -6.42
CA GLU A 33 7.88 -9.06 -5.50
C GLU A 33 6.48 -9.26 -4.90
N VAL A 34 5.85 -8.20 -4.39
CA VAL A 34 4.50 -8.29 -3.83
C VAL A 34 3.45 -8.62 -4.89
N LEU A 35 3.56 -8.07 -6.11
CA LEU A 35 2.67 -8.44 -7.21
C LEU A 35 2.76 -9.93 -7.53
N ALA A 36 3.97 -10.49 -7.57
CA ALA A 36 4.17 -11.92 -7.79
C ALA A 36 3.62 -12.76 -6.63
N GLU A 37 3.87 -12.35 -5.38
CA GLU A 37 3.35 -13.04 -4.19
C GLU A 37 1.82 -13.06 -4.15
N LYS A 38 1.16 -11.95 -4.50
CA LYS A 38 -0.30 -11.82 -4.40
C LYS A 38 -1.05 -12.29 -5.65
N ALA A 39 -0.36 -12.58 -6.75
CA ALA A 39 -0.98 -13.06 -7.99
C ALA A 39 -1.77 -14.37 -7.81
N THR A 40 -1.40 -15.19 -6.82
CA THR A 40 -2.04 -16.48 -6.53
C THR A 40 -2.89 -16.46 -5.25
N ALA A 41 -3.15 -15.28 -4.66
CA ALA A 41 -3.92 -15.19 -3.42
C ALA A 41 -5.38 -15.62 -3.65
N ASN A 42 -5.95 -16.37 -2.71
CA ASN A 42 -7.35 -16.75 -2.75
C ASN A 42 -8.22 -15.57 -2.28
N ILE A 43 -8.77 -14.84 -3.23
CA ILE A 43 -9.63 -13.66 -2.95
C ILE A 43 -10.95 -14.00 -2.24
N HIS A 44 -11.34 -15.27 -2.20
CA HIS A 44 -12.53 -15.71 -1.45
C HIS A 44 -12.22 -16.02 0.03
N ASN A 45 -10.94 -16.19 0.37
CA ASN A 45 -10.50 -16.21 1.75
C ASN A 45 -10.36 -14.77 2.23
N HIS A 46 -11.13 -14.40 3.25
CA HIS A 46 -11.17 -13.03 3.78
C HIS A 46 -9.79 -12.52 4.23
N ASP A 47 -9.02 -13.35 4.92
CA ASP A 47 -7.70 -12.95 5.43
C ASP A 47 -6.68 -12.80 4.30
N GLU A 48 -6.72 -13.71 3.32
CA GLU A 48 -5.84 -13.60 2.14
C GLU A 48 -6.19 -12.38 1.30
N MET A 49 -7.48 -12.09 1.11
CA MET A 49 -7.96 -10.88 0.44
C MET A 49 -7.47 -9.62 1.15
N LEU A 50 -7.64 -9.53 2.48
CA LEU A 50 -7.19 -8.37 3.25
C LEU A 50 -5.66 -8.20 3.17
N ARG A 51 -4.89 -9.28 3.31
CA ARG A 51 -3.43 -9.23 3.19
C ARG A 51 -2.97 -8.82 1.80
N ALA A 52 -3.65 -9.28 0.75
CA ALA A 52 -3.37 -8.86 -0.61
C ALA A 52 -3.68 -7.36 -0.80
N ALA A 53 -4.86 -6.91 -0.39
CA ALA A 53 -5.28 -5.51 -0.49
C ALA A 53 -4.32 -4.57 0.24
N VAL A 54 -4.01 -4.85 1.52
CA VAL A 54 -3.10 -4.01 2.33
C VAL A 54 -1.68 -4.02 1.77
N GLY A 55 -1.17 -5.19 1.35
CA GLY A 55 0.16 -5.30 0.75
C GLY A 55 0.29 -4.49 -0.54
N LEU A 56 -0.73 -4.54 -1.40
CA LEU A 56 -0.76 -3.79 -2.65
C LEU A 56 -0.90 -2.27 -2.43
N ASP A 57 -1.80 -1.84 -1.55
CA ASP A 57 -1.98 -0.42 -1.20
C ASP A 57 -0.67 0.18 -0.65
N MET A 58 -0.01 -0.50 0.29
CA MET A 58 1.25 -0.06 0.87
C MET A 58 2.35 0.12 -0.21
N ARG A 59 2.47 -0.83 -1.14
CA ARG A 59 3.48 -0.75 -2.21
C ARG A 59 3.18 0.32 -3.24
N LEU A 60 1.90 0.54 -3.56
CA LEU A 60 1.50 1.62 -4.45
C LEU A 60 1.88 2.98 -3.87
N ARG A 61 1.61 3.21 -2.58
CA ARG A 61 1.98 4.47 -1.89
C ARG A 61 3.48 4.69 -1.84
N GLN A 62 4.25 3.65 -1.55
CA GLN A 62 5.71 3.73 -1.57
C GLN A 62 6.27 4.03 -2.96
N LEU A 63 5.65 3.47 -4.00
CA LEU A 63 6.04 3.73 -5.39
C LEU A 63 5.72 5.17 -5.79
N VAL A 64 4.54 5.69 -5.43
CA VAL A 64 4.18 7.10 -5.66
C VAL A 64 5.18 8.02 -4.96
N ALA A 65 5.48 7.78 -3.68
CA ALA A 65 6.45 8.61 -2.95
C ALA A 65 7.86 8.55 -3.56
N ALA A 66 8.30 7.38 -4.04
CA ALA A 66 9.59 7.24 -4.70
C ALA A 66 9.62 7.97 -6.06
N LEU A 67 8.52 7.94 -6.81
CA LEU A 67 8.36 8.70 -8.06
C LEU A 67 8.35 10.20 -7.83
N ASP A 68 7.66 10.67 -6.79
CA ASP A 68 7.62 12.09 -6.43
C ASP A 68 9.02 12.57 -6.02
N LYS A 69 9.73 11.80 -5.19
CA LYS A 69 11.13 12.06 -4.82
C LYS A 69 12.07 12.11 -6.02
N GLU A 70 11.96 11.16 -6.95
CA GLU A 70 12.78 11.15 -8.18
C GLU A 70 12.46 12.35 -9.09
N ALA A 71 11.18 12.75 -9.15
CA ALA A 71 10.73 13.90 -9.92
C ALA A 71 10.96 15.25 -9.21
N GLY A 72 11.47 15.25 -7.97
CA GLY A 72 11.65 16.45 -7.15
C GLY A 72 10.33 17.13 -6.73
N ARG A 73 9.26 16.36 -6.53
CA ARG A 73 7.92 16.83 -6.10
C ARG A 73 7.56 16.31 -4.71
#